data_AF-A0A410MIS4-F1
#
_entry.id   AF-A0A410MIS4-F1
#
_cell.length_a   1.000
_cell.length_b   1.000
_cell.length_c   1.000
_cell.angle_alpha   90.00
_cell.angle_beta   90.00
_cell.angle_gamma   90.00
#
_symmetry.space_group_name_H-M   'P 1'
#
loop_
_entity.id
_entity.type
_entity.pdbx_description
1 polymer ?
#
loop_
_entity_poly.entity_id
_entity_poly.type
_entity_poly.pdbx_seq_one_letter_code
_entity_poly.pdbx_strand_id
1 'polypeptide(L)'
;MLPQKQKEEEAFKGTILEGRERKYTIINERDREKYLTPEEKRKLDSALFHYLSKIEDGRARDGKEPFNSYLVVNVDEPYSNEIAETIKRNGHLK
;
A
#
# COMPACT_ATOMS: atom_id res chain seq x y z
N MET A 1 -12.31 13.76 -22.68
CA MET A 1 -11.05 12.99 -22.56
C MET A 1 -11.42 11.52 -22.57
N LEU A 2 -10.89 10.74 -23.51
CA LEU A 2 -10.97 9.28 -23.43
C LEU A 2 -10.17 8.84 -22.19
N PRO A 3 -10.65 7.88 -21.38
CA PRO A 3 -9.83 7.33 -20.30
C PRO A 3 -8.58 6.75 -20.95
N GLN A 4 -7.41 7.27 -20.56
CA GLN A 4 -6.15 6.62 -20.90
C GLN A 4 -6.27 5.18 -20.39
N LYS A 5 -6.10 4.18 -21.27
CA LYS A 5 -5.92 2.80 -20.82
C LYS A 5 -4.81 2.83 -19.79
N GLN A 6 -5.16 2.67 -18.52
CA GLN A 6 -4.19 2.63 -17.43
C GLN A 6 -3.22 1.50 -17.75
N LYS A 7 -1.94 1.88 -17.82
CA LYS A 7 -0.85 0.95 -18.06
C LYS A 7 -0.84 -0.02 -16.88
N GLU A 8 -0.82 -1.32 -17.16
CA GLU A 8 -0.67 -2.34 -16.12
C GLU A 8 0.54 -2.00 -15.24
N GLU A 9 0.37 -2.06 -13.92
CA GLU A 9 1.45 -1.77 -12.98
C GLU A 9 2.49 -2.89 -13.07
N GLU A 10 3.67 -2.60 -13.62
CA GLU A 10 4.78 -3.56 -13.73
C GLU A 10 5.13 -4.21 -12.38
N ALA A 11 4.92 -3.49 -11.27
CA ALA A 11 5.15 -4.00 -9.92
C ALA A 11 4.25 -5.18 -9.52
N PHE A 12 3.12 -5.38 -10.21
CA PHE A 12 2.20 -6.48 -9.93
C PHE A 12 2.30 -7.64 -10.92
N LYS A 13 3.14 -7.52 -11.96
CA LYS A 13 3.31 -8.56 -12.97
C LYS A 13 3.76 -9.88 -12.33
N GLY A 14 3.03 -10.96 -12.59
CA GLY A 14 3.28 -12.29 -12.02
C GLY A 14 2.81 -12.47 -10.57
N THR A 15 2.15 -11.47 -9.97
CA THR A 15 1.57 -11.55 -8.63
C THR A 15 0.06 -11.75 -8.69
N ILE A 16 -0.57 -12.08 -7.56
CA ILE A 16 -2.04 -12.13 -7.45
C ILE A 16 -2.74 -10.77 -7.69
N LEU A 17 -1.97 -9.67 -7.76
CA LEU A 17 -2.47 -8.32 -8.02
C LEU A 17 -2.28 -7.88 -9.48
N GLU A 18 -1.79 -8.75 -10.36
CA GLU A 18 -1.58 -8.43 -11.78
C GLU A 18 -2.86 -7.84 -12.42
N GLY A 19 -2.67 -6.80 -13.24
CA GLY A 19 -3.78 -6.07 -13.87
C GLY A 19 -4.58 -5.14 -12.94
N ARG A 20 -4.19 -4.99 -11.66
CA ARG A 20 -4.85 -4.06 -10.72
C ARG A 20 -4.13 -2.73 -10.59
N GLU A 21 -4.88 -1.71 -10.18
CA GLU A 21 -4.32 -0.40 -9.84
C GLU A 21 -3.72 -0.39 -8.42
N ARG A 22 -2.61 0.34 -8.27
CA ARG A 22 -2.02 0.61 -6.96
C ARG A 22 -2.92 1.52 -6.13
N LYS A 23 -3.40 1.02 -4.99
CA LYS A 23 -4.23 1.79 -4.05
C LYS A 23 -3.49 2.25 -2.80
N TYR A 24 -2.39 1.57 -2.46
CA TYR A 24 -1.62 1.78 -1.25
C TYR A 24 -0.14 1.86 -1.58
N THR A 25 0.57 2.70 -0.84
CA THR A 25 2.04 2.69 -0.80
C THR A 25 2.44 1.97 0.49
N ILE A 26 3.15 0.86 0.37
CA ILE A 26 3.65 0.07 1.49
C ILE A 26 5.16 0.19 1.50
N ILE A 27 5.73 0.53 2.66
CA ILE A 27 7.17 0.54 2.88
C ILE A 27 7.46 -0.54 3.92
N ASN A 28 8.24 -1.55 3.55
CA ASN A 28 8.68 -2.55 4.51
C ASN A 28 9.74 -1.93 5.42
N GLU A 29 9.44 -1.83 6.72
CA GLU A 29 10.36 -1.25 7.70
C GLU A 29 11.71 -1.98 7.75
N ARG A 30 11.76 -3.30 7.52
CA ARG A 30 13.03 -4.03 7.47
C ARG A 30 13.88 -3.63 6.27
N ASP A 31 13.25 -3.39 5.13
CA ASP A 31 13.94 -2.93 3.92
C ASP A 31 14.37 -1.46 4.06
N ARG A 32 13.51 -0.62 4.65
CA ARG A 32 13.88 0.77 5.04
C ARG A 32 15.12 0.75 5.93
N GLU A 33 15.13 -0.11 6.95
CA GLU A 33 16.26 -0.21 7.87
C GLU A 33 17.54 -0.74 7.21
N LYS A 34 17.42 -1.73 6.33
CA LYS A 34 18.53 -2.40 5.66
C LYS A 34 19.17 -1.57 4.55
N TYR A 35 18.37 -0.89 3.73
CA TYR A 35 18.83 -0.28 2.48
C TYR A 35 19.00 1.23 2.53
N LEU A 36 18.35 1.94 3.46
CA LEU A 36 18.52 3.39 3.57
C LEU A 36 19.64 3.78 4.52
N THR A 37 20.36 4.84 4.17
CA THR A 37 21.29 5.51 5.07
C THR A 37 20.53 6.25 6.19
N PRO A 38 21.18 6.58 7.31
CA PRO A 38 20.56 7.39 8.37
C PRO A 38 20.02 8.74 7.88
N GLU A 39 20.65 9.36 6.88
CA GLU A 39 20.17 10.62 6.31
C GLU A 39 18.90 10.42 5.48
N GLU A 40 18.85 9.39 4.64
CA GLU A 40 17.67 9.06 3.83
C GLU A 40 16.48 8.69 4.71
N LYS A 41 16.71 7.93 5.79
CA LYS A 41 15.66 7.62 6.79
C LYS A 41 15.06 8.91 7.36
N ARG A 42 15.89 9.85 7.82
CA ARG A 42 15.41 11.15 8.34
C ARG A 42 14.63 11.96 7.31
N LYS A 43 15.08 11.98 6.04
CA LYS A 43 14.37 12.66 4.95
C LYS A 43 13.01 12.02 4.69
N LEU A 44 12.96 10.69 4.65
CA LEU A 44 11.73 9.93 4.46
C LEU A 44 10.76 10.17 5.62
N ASP A 45 11.21 10.05 6.87
CA ASP A 45 10.37 10.20 8.06
C ASP A 45 9.77 11.61 8.14
N SER A 46 10.56 12.65 7.84
CA SER A 46 10.09 14.04 7.80
C SER A 46 9.02 14.26 6.72
N ALA A 47 9.25 13.72 5.52
CA ALA A 47 8.29 13.82 4.43
C ALA A 47 6.99 13.06 4.74
N LEU A 48 7.08 11.82 5.23
CA LEU A 48 5.92 11.02 5.59
C LEU A 48 5.11 11.69 6.70
N PHE A 49 5.76 12.15 7.77
CA PHE A 49 5.08 12.88 8.84
C PHE A 49 4.31 14.08 8.31
N HIS A 50 4.94 14.93 7.48
CA HIS A 50 4.30 16.11 6.92
C HIS A 50 3.03 15.79 6.11
N TYR A 51 3.09 14.76 5.25
CA TYR A 51 1.95 14.42 4.40
C TYR A 51 0.87 13.63 5.15
N LEU A 52 1.25 12.74 6.07
CA LEU A 52 0.30 11.96 6.87
C LEU A 52 -0.56 12.87 7.75
N SER A 53 0.03 13.87 8.43
CA SER A 53 -0.75 14.83 9.21
C SER A 53 -1.80 15.57 8.38
N LYS A 54 -1.46 15.98 7.15
CA LYS A 54 -2.43 16.62 6.25
C LYS A 54 -3.57 15.69 5.83
N ILE A 55 -3.26 14.40 5.62
CA ILE A 55 -4.24 13.38 5.26
C ILE A 55 -5.16 13.11 6.46
N GLU A 56 -4.60 12.96 7.66
CA GLU A 56 -5.32 12.77 8.93
C GLU A 56 -6.30 13.93 9.18
N ASP A 57 -5.85 15.17 9.04
CA ASP A 57 -6.71 16.36 9.14
C ASP A 57 -7.83 16.37 8.09
N GLY A 58 -7.50 15.98 6.85
CA GLY A 58 -8.48 15.83 5.78
C GLY A 58 -9.56 14.81 6.12
N ARG A 59 -9.15 13.64 6.63
CA ARG A 59 -10.06 12.57 7.04
C ARG A 59 -10.95 13.00 8.22
N ALA A 60 -10.39 13.69 9.20
CA ALA A 60 -11.16 14.21 10.34
C ALA A 60 -12.24 15.21 9.88
N ARG A 61 -11.90 16.11 8.93
CA ARG A 61 -12.88 17.04 8.34
C ARG A 61 -13.99 16.33 7.56
N ASP A 62 -13.67 15.19 6.96
CA ASP A 62 -14.64 14.31 6.29
C ASP A 62 -15.48 13.45 7.27
N GLY A 63 -15.27 13.59 8.60
CA GLY A 63 -15.96 12.77 9.62
C GLY A 63 -15.49 11.32 9.65
N LYS A 64 -14.29 11.03 9.15
CA LYS A 64 -13.67 9.70 9.16
C LYS A 64 -12.64 9.59 10.27
N GLU A 65 -12.37 8.37 10.72
CA GLU A 65 -11.25 8.10 11.62
C GLU A 65 -9.92 8.59 11.01
N PRO A 66 -9.12 9.40 11.72
CA PRO A 66 -7.87 9.94 11.18
C PRO A 66 -6.89 8.84 10.77
N PHE A 67 -6.82 7.77 11.56
CA PHE A 67 -5.93 6.63 11.37
C PHE A 67 -6.70 5.43 10.81
N ASN A 68 -6.13 4.75 9.81
CA ASN A 68 -6.62 3.44 9.37
C ASN A 68 -5.72 2.35 9.91
N SER A 69 -6.29 1.21 10.25
CA SER A 69 -5.55 -0.02 10.53
C SER A 69 -5.76 -1.02 9.40
N TYR A 70 -4.65 -1.52 8.85
CA TYR A 70 -4.65 -2.49 7.75
C TYR A 70 -3.89 -3.74 8.16
N LEU A 71 -4.40 -4.90 7.77
CA LEU A 71 -3.60 -6.12 7.70
C LEU A 71 -2.96 -6.20 6.31
N VAL A 72 -1.64 -6.09 6.25
CA VAL A 72 -0.88 -6.17 5.00
C VAL A 72 -0.24 -7.55 4.88
N VAL A 73 -0.40 -8.18 3.73
CA VAL A 73 0.19 -9.48 3.42
C VAL A 73 1.12 -9.33 2.23
N ASN A 74 2.36 -9.82 2.39
CA ASN A 74 3.29 -9.92 1.28
C ASN A 74 2.82 -11.04 0.34
N VAL A 75 2.53 -10.70 -0.91
CA VAL A 75 1.97 -11.63 -1.90
C VAL A 75 3.00 -12.58 -2.50
N ASP A 76 4.29 -12.34 -2.25
CA ASP A 76 5.37 -13.22 -2.70
C ASP A 76 5.62 -14.40 -1.74
N GLU A 77 4.98 -14.40 -0.56
CA GLU A 77 5.17 -15.43 0.45
C GLU A 77 4.30 -16.67 0.17
N PRO A 78 4.74 -17.90 0.52
CA PRO A 78 3.98 -19.13 0.23
C PRO A 78 2.55 -19.16 0.80
N TYR A 79 2.34 -18.53 1.96
CA TYR A 79 1.03 -18.49 2.64
C TYR A 79 0.06 -17.48 2.00
N SER A 80 0.52 -16.62 1.09
CA SER A 80 -0.29 -15.55 0.51
C SER A 80 -1.50 -16.08 -0.28
N ASN A 81 -1.35 -17.24 -0.93
CA ASN A 81 -2.44 -17.89 -1.67
C ASN A 81 -3.60 -18.29 -0.76
N GLU A 82 -3.32 -18.81 0.43
CA GLU A 82 -4.37 -19.20 1.39
C GLU A 82 -5.16 -17.98 1.90
N ILE A 83 -4.44 -16.88 2.14
CA ILE A 83 -5.04 -15.60 2.49
C ILE A 83 -5.90 -15.08 1.33
N ALA A 84 -5.37 -15.09 0.10
CA ALA A 84 -6.06 -14.62 -1.09
C ALA A 84 -7.38 -15.39 -1.31
N GLU A 85 -7.35 -16.72 -1.18
CA GLU A 85 -8.55 -17.56 -1.29
C GLU A 85 -9.56 -17.26 -0.18
N THR A 86 -9.10 -17.00 1.04
CA THR A 86 -9.98 -16.59 2.15
C THR A 86 -10.66 -15.25 1.86
N ILE A 87 -9.91 -14.27 1.38
CA ILE A 87 -10.45 -12.94 1.02
C ILE A 87 -11.41 -13.06 -0.18
N LYS A 88 -11.11 -13.93 -1.15
CA LYS A 88 -11.95 -14.22 -2.33
C LYS A 88 -13.28 -14.85 -1.94
N ARG A 89 -13.28 -15.85 -1.06
CA ARG A 89 -14.53 -16.47 -0.54
C ARG A 89 -15.45 -15.48 0.17
N ASN A 90 -14.89 -14.40 0.73
CA ASN A 90 -15.64 -13.33 1.38
C ASN A 90 -16.01 -12.16 0.44
N GLY A 91 -15.75 -12.28 -0.87
CA GLY A 91 -16.13 -11.27 -1.87
C GLY A 91 -15.26 -10.02 -1.90
N HIS A 92 -14.12 -10.02 -1.21
CA HIS A 92 -13.21 -8.88 -1.12
C HIS A 92 -12.04 -8.95 -2.12
N LEU A 93 -11.90 -10.08 -2.83
CA LEU A 93 -10.94 -10.29 -3.91
C LEU A 93 -11.69 -10.93 -5.10
N LYS A 94 -11.51 -10.39 -6.30
CA LYS A 94 -12.02 -10.98 -7.56
C LYS A 94 -10.89 -11.67 -8.31
#